data_AF-A0A944RVX9-F1
#
_entry.id   AF-A0A944RVX9-F1
#
_cell.length_a   1.000
_cell.length_b   1.000
_cell.length_c   1.000
_cell.angle_alpha   90.00
_cell.angle_beta   90.00
_cell.angle_gamma   90.00
#
_symmetry.space_group_name_H-M   'P 1'
#
loop_
_entity.id
_entity.type
_entity.pdbx_description
1 polymer ?
#
loop_
_entity_poly.entity_id
_entity_poly.type
_entity_poly.pdbx_seq_one_letter_code
_entity_poly.pdbx_strand_id
1 'polypeptide(L)'
;MSRLYYSEEGRVTPSLCEELTQFRRVRKHLVLPATAQAAQVFLLARSYPGNDTPLRLAINDVEVAAIEPVQAAYYWYCVDVEADVLRPGANTFELWSDTSSMDSWSLALEAGHGQPNSEVSDDAGDSWRRERMGYLNCVRAEYVVRVRLAEGEDPAAPPVVWEDPDSPRMASLRALVPAAARQSGSVRDQVRALSSWLASSWEHTGSGRAEQYAPWDAETLLSWAPRQEGHNGKRPIAMCVHYAAALVSAAQAVGLAARCAVVTEAPNGTQGHFVAEVWNPQDGGWFVVDPNSDALFVRDGGLMSMTEIQEAGIGIGDFIQWGPGTEFQRTFPHIVEFCDTNLTQGVCFRHRSVWHRADLLTRPWLSPPGHGSLTYCETGLVWEERDLDRGFGMFPSFGSPDWFDEPPVEFPNE
;
A
#
# COMPACT_ATOMS: atom_id res chain seq x y z
N MET A 1 4.40 -14.31 -19.72
CA MET A 1 5.13 -14.54 -18.46
C MET A 1 6.26 -13.56 -18.45
N SER A 2 6.46 -12.83 -17.34
CA SER A 2 7.49 -11.81 -17.14
C SER A 2 7.90 -11.84 -15.67
N ARG A 3 9.05 -11.26 -15.32
CA ARG A 3 9.53 -11.23 -13.93
C ARG A 3 10.01 -9.85 -13.50
N LEU A 4 9.65 -9.46 -12.27
CA LEU A 4 10.16 -8.27 -11.62
C LEU A 4 11.46 -8.53 -10.85
N TYR A 5 12.39 -7.59 -10.97
CA TYR A 5 13.67 -7.54 -10.26
C TYR A 5 13.73 -6.27 -9.42
N TYR A 6 13.98 -6.46 -8.12
CA TYR A 6 13.96 -5.42 -7.09
C TYR A 6 14.78 -5.89 -5.87
N SER A 7 15.02 -4.99 -4.91
CA SER A 7 15.83 -5.29 -3.70
C SER A 7 15.36 -4.58 -2.43
N GLU A 8 14.16 -4.00 -2.47
CA GLU A 8 13.47 -3.31 -1.37
C GLU A 8 12.05 -3.86 -1.20
N GLU A 9 11.39 -3.61 -0.06
CA GLU A 9 10.04 -4.10 0.19
C GLU A 9 8.94 -3.03 -0.04
N GLY A 10 9.30 -1.81 -0.40
CA GLY A 10 8.40 -0.67 -0.63
C GLY A 10 8.06 0.08 0.64
N ARG A 11 8.82 -0.07 1.74
CA ARG A 11 8.51 0.56 3.04
C ARG A 11 9.01 1.99 3.08
N VAL A 12 8.41 2.83 2.24
CA VAL A 12 8.82 4.21 2.06
C VAL A 12 8.13 5.12 3.07
N THR A 13 8.91 6.04 3.64
CA THR A 13 8.40 7.18 4.39
C THR A 13 8.62 8.43 3.53
N PRO A 14 7.57 9.11 3.01
CA PRO A 14 7.71 10.21 2.06
C PRO A 14 8.61 11.35 2.53
N SER A 15 8.67 11.56 3.85
CA SER A 15 9.47 12.60 4.49
C SER A 15 10.93 12.21 4.73
N LEU A 16 11.38 11.01 4.31
CA LEU A 16 12.76 10.55 4.43
C LEU A 16 13.44 10.29 3.10
N CYS A 17 12.79 10.67 1.99
CA CYS A 17 13.23 10.38 0.63
C CYS A 17 14.48 11.17 0.20
N GLU A 18 14.93 10.92 -1.03
CA GLU A 18 16.21 11.46 -1.54
C GLU A 18 15.95 12.59 -2.52
N GLU A 19 16.51 13.75 -2.22
CA GLU A 19 16.40 14.91 -3.09
C GLU A 19 17.52 14.93 -4.11
N LEU A 20 17.18 14.98 -5.39
CA LEU A 20 18.12 14.83 -6.49
C LEU A 20 18.57 16.19 -7.04
N THR A 21 19.86 16.29 -7.35
CA THR A 21 20.47 17.48 -7.98
C THR A 21 21.57 17.04 -8.95
N GLN A 22 22.20 18.00 -9.63
CA GLN A 22 23.30 17.71 -10.55
C GLN A 22 24.53 17.14 -9.82
N PHE A 23 24.67 17.51 -8.54
CA PHE A 23 25.72 17.03 -7.64
C PHE A 23 25.27 15.81 -6.85
N ARG A 24 23.99 15.81 -6.43
CA ARG A 24 23.39 14.76 -5.63
C ARG A 24 22.72 13.72 -6.51
N ARG A 25 23.52 12.75 -6.92
CA ARG A 25 23.11 11.66 -7.81
C ARG A 25 22.94 10.37 -7.03
N VAL A 26 22.11 9.48 -7.55
CA VAL A 26 21.86 8.18 -6.93
C VAL A 26 22.17 7.06 -7.87
N ARG A 27 22.62 5.94 -7.33
CA ARG A 27 22.82 4.68 -8.03
C ARG A 27 22.06 3.56 -7.36
N LYS A 28 21.47 2.72 -8.19
CA LYS A 28 20.89 1.43 -7.81
C LYS A 28 21.60 0.33 -8.58
N HIS A 29 21.91 -0.76 -7.91
CA HIS A 29 22.49 -1.95 -8.52
C HIS A 29 21.49 -3.10 -8.49
N LEU A 30 21.24 -3.71 -9.65
CA LEU A 30 20.42 -4.92 -9.76
C LEU A 30 21.16 -6.00 -10.56
N VAL A 31 21.03 -7.25 -10.13
CA VAL A 31 21.56 -8.40 -10.88
C VAL A 31 20.45 -8.97 -11.75
N LEU A 32 20.65 -8.92 -13.06
CA LEU A 32 19.67 -9.34 -14.05
C LEU A 32 20.17 -10.55 -14.85
N PRO A 33 19.30 -11.47 -15.30
CA PRO A 33 19.67 -12.45 -16.30
C PRO A 33 19.90 -11.79 -17.67
N ALA A 34 20.33 -12.58 -18.65
CA ALA A 34 20.28 -12.15 -20.04
C ALA A 34 18.82 -11.92 -20.47
N THR A 35 18.60 -10.88 -21.26
CA THR A 35 17.32 -10.59 -21.92
C THR A 35 17.57 -10.31 -23.39
N ALA A 36 16.60 -10.66 -24.24
CA ALA A 36 16.62 -10.36 -25.67
C ALA A 36 15.50 -9.40 -26.07
N GLN A 37 14.69 -8.95 -25.10
CA GLN A 37 13.53 -8.10 -25.31
C GLN A 37 13.67 -6.81 -24.52
N ALA A 38 12.92 -5.79 -24.92
CA ALA A 38 12.83 -4.55 -24.16
C ALA A 38 12.34 -4.84 -22.73
N ALA A 39 12.92 -4.14 -21.77
CA ALA A 39 12.58 -4.18 -20.36
C ALA A 39 11.76 -2.95 -19.98
N GLN A 40 11.03 -3.05 -18.88
CA GLN A 40 10.35 -1.91 -18.26
C GLN A 40 11.06 -1.53 -16.96
N VAL A 41 11.51 -0.28 -16.85
CA VAL A 41 12.11 0.27 -15.64
C VAL A 41 11.07 1.14 -14.94
N PHE A 42 10.74 0.77 -13.71
CA PHE A 42 9.79 1.47 -12.86
C PHE A 42 10.52 2.27 -11.79
N LEU A 43 10.16 3.55 -11.67
CA LEU A 43 10.73 4.50 -10.73
C LEU A 43 9.60 5.13 -9.92
N LEU A 44 9.71 5.11 -8.58
CA LEU A 44 8.78 5.84 -7.74
C LEU A 44 9.40 7.17 -7.32
N ALA A 45 8.89 8.27 -7.86
CA ALA A 45 9.41 9.61 -7.58
C ALA A 45 8.28 10.64 -7.53
N ARG A 46 8.55 11.82 -6.96
CA ARG A 46 7.71 13.01 -7.11
C ARG A 46 8.52 14.16 -7.66
N SER A 47 7.87 15.00 -8.47
CA SER A 47 8.41 16.31 -8.82
C SER A 47 7.91 17.36 -7.82
N TYR A 48 8.67 18.40 -7.55
CA TYR A 48 8.17 19.53 -6.77
C TYR A 48 7.26 20.44 -7.60
N PRO A 49 6.31 21.15 -6.96
CA PRO A 49 5.47 22.13 -7.65
C PRO A 49 6.30 23.18 -8.40
N GLY A 50 6.02 23.35 -9.69
CA GLY A 50 6.71 24.33 -10.53
C GLY A 50 8.06 23.86 -11.09
N ASN A 51 8.46 22.61 -10.86
CA ASN A 51 9.64 22.03 -11.50
C ASN A 51 9.42 21.89 -13.02
N ASP A 52 10.40 22.34 -13.80
CA ASP A 52 10.48 22.20 -15.26
C ASP A 52 11.73 21.43 -15.72
N THR A 53 12.50 20.88 -14.77
CA THR A 53 13.70 20.10 -15.06
C THR A 53 13.40 18.60 -15.08
N PRO A 54 13.95 17.84 -16.05
CA PRO A 54 13.68 16.41 -16.15
C PRO A 54 14.42 15.61 -15.09
N LEU A 55 13.86 14.47 -14.71
CA LEU A 55 14.57 13.41 -14.01
C LEU A 55 15.33 12.57 -15.04
N ARG A 56 16.66 12.60 -15.00
CA ARG A 56 17.50 11.83 -15.91
C ARG A 56 17.72 10.43 -15.38
N LEU A 57 17.73 9.46 -16.30
CA LEU A 57 18.03 8.05 -16.04
C LEU A 57 19.13 7.59 -17.00
N ALA A 58 20.22 7.10 -16.43
CA ALA A 58 21.23 6.34 -17.16
C ALA A 58 21.31 4.91 -16.66
N ILE A 59 21.55 3.98 -17.58
CA ILE A 59 21.72 2.56 -17.30
C ILE A 59 23.04 2.13 -17.90
N ASN A 60 23.94 1.58 -17.08
CA ASN A 60 25.28 1.16 -17.50
C ASN A 60 26.02 2.28 -18.29
N ASP A 61 26.00 3.51 -17.76
CA ASP A 61 26.62 4.71 -18.33
C ASP A 61 25.99 5.22 -19.64
N VAL A 62 24.86 4.64 -20.07
CA VAL A 62 24.07 5.11 -21.22
C VAL A 62 22.84 5.85 -20.72
N GLU A 63 22.72 7.14 -21.02
CA GLU A 63 21.49 7.89 -20.73
C GLU A 63 20.35 7.37 -21.62
N VAL A 64 19.30 6.85 -20.99
CA VAL A 64 18.16 6.22 -21.68
C VAL A 64 16.91 7.09 -21.66
N ALA A 65 16.77 8.00 -20.69
CA ALA A 65 15.59 8.84 -20.57
C ALA A 65 15.86 10.16 -19.85
N ALA A 66 15.12 11.19 -20.29
CA ALA A 66 14.87 12.43 -19.57
C ALA A 66 13.36 12.49 -19.30
N ILE A 67 12.96 12.24 -18.05
CA ILE A 67 11.57 12.06 -17.63
C ILE A 67 10.98 13.40 -17.21
N GLU A 68 9.93 13.82 -17.90
CA GLU A 68 9.24 15.06 -17.61
C GLU A 68 8.43 14.99 -16.29
N PRO A 69 8.34 16.09 -15.54
CA PRO A 69 7.53 16.16 -14.33
C PRO A 69 6.04 16.03 -14.65
N VAL A 70 5.36 15.07 -14.00
CA VAL A 70 3.92 14.82 -14.21
C VAL A 70 3.08 15.42 -13.08
N GLN A 71 3.42 15.11 -11.82
CA GLN A 71 2.64 15.56 -10.66
C GLN A 71 3.49 15.75 -9.40
N ALA A 72 2.91 16.48 -8.44
CA ALA A 72 3.55 16.82 -7.16
C ALA A 72 3.46 15.72 -6.09
N ALA A 73 2.57 14.74 -6.27
CA ALA A 73 2.54 13.53 -5.47
C ALA A 73 3.56 12.52 -6.01
N TYR A 74 3.89 11.51 -5.21
CA TYR A 74 4.65 10.38 -5.75
C TYR A 74 3.88 9.73 -6.90
N TYR A 75 4.62 9.15 -7.82
CA TYR A 75 4.09 8.63 -9.07
C TYR A 75 5.03 7.55 -9.58
N TRP A 76 4.46 6.46 -10.09
CA TRP A 76 5.22 5.46 -10.80
C TRP A 76 5.47 5.92 -12.23
N TYR A 77 6.72 6.19 -12.53
CA TYR A 77 7.21 6.39 -13.90
C TYR A 77 7.63 5.04 -14.48
N CYS A 78 7.31 4.82 -15.75
CA CYS A 78 7.71 3.63 -16.49
C CYS A 78 8.51 4.07 -17.71
N VAL A 79 9.70 3.51 -17.88
CA VAL A 79 10.59 3.74 -19.02
C VAL A 79 10.83 2.41 -19.71
N ASP A 80 10.49 2.33 -20.99
CA ASP A 80 10.86 1.18 -21.82
C ASP A 80 12.34 1.30 -22.21
N VAL A 81 13.09 0.23 -22.03
CA VAL A 81 14.55 0.19 -22.23
C VAL A 81 14.91 -0.96 -23.16
N GLU A 82 15.67 -0.65 -24.20
CA GLU A 82 16.15 -1.65 -25.16
C GLU A 82 17.08 -2.67 -24.50
N ALA A 83 17.01 -3.92 -24.99
CA ALA A 83 17.72 -5.05 -24.38
C ALA A 83 19.25 -4.87 -24.38
N ASP A 84 19.80 -4.14 -25.35
CA ASP A 84 21.24 -3.94 -25.53
C ASP A 84 21.86 -2.94 -24.55
N VAL A 85 21.04 -2.14 -23.86
CA VAL A 85 21.48 -1.29 -22.75
C VAL A 85 21.71 -2.12 -21.47
N LEU A 86 20.97 -3.23 -21.33
CA LEU A 86 21.10 -4.15 -20.20
C LEU A 86 22.17 -5.20 -20.48
N ARG A 87 22.78 -5.71 -19.41
CA ARG A 87 23.75 -6.81 -19.49
C ARG A 87 23.43 -7.92 -18.51
N PRO A 88 23.75 -9.19 -18.83
CA PRO A 88 23.70 -10.26 -17.84
C PRO A 88 24.62 -9.92 -16.65
N GLY A 89 24.13 -10.13 -15.42
CA GLY A 89 24.85 -9.80 -14.20
C GLY A 89 24.48 -8.42 -13.65
N ALA A 90 25.47 -7.70 -13.11
CA ALA A 90 25.25 -6.43 -12.42
C ALA A 90 24.97 -5.28 -13.40
N ASN A 91 23.84 -4.60 -13.20
CA ASN A 91 23.43 -3.40 -13.92
C ASN A 91 23.34 -2.23 -12.93
N THR A 92 23.79 -1.06 -13.39
CA THR A 92 23.74 0.18 -12.61
C THR A 92 22.69 1.12 -13.20
N PHE A 93 21.81 1.64 -12.36
CA PHE A 93 20.80 2.64 -12.71
C PHE A 93 21.16 3.93 -11.97
N GLU A 94 21.57 4.96 -12.71
CA GLU A 94 21.92 6.27 -12.16
C GLU A 94 20.80 7.27 -12.43
N LEU A 95 20.39 8.01 -11.40
CA LEU A 95 19.39 9.08 -11.53
C LEU A 95 19.88 10.39 -10.95
N TRP A 96 19.53 11.49 -11.62
CA TRP A 96 19.83 12.85 -11.19
C TRP A 96 18.90 13.88 -11.84
N SER A 97 19.00 15.12 -11.40
CA SER A 97 18.33 16.28 -12.00
C SER A 97 19.39 17.33 -12.35
N ASP A 98 19.12 18.22 -13.29
CA ASP A 98 20.09 19.27 -13.68
C ASP A 98 20.11 20.47 -12.73
N THR A 99 19.22 20.52 -11.73
CA THR A 99 19.20 21.61 -10.73
C THR A 99 20.39 21.53 -9.78
N SER A 100 20.80 22.67 -9.21
CA SER A 100 21.78 22.69 -8.11
C SER A 100 21.13 22.55 -6.72
N SER A 101 19.81 22.71 -6.65
CA SER A 101 19.00 22.74 -5.42
C SER A 101 18.09 21.52 -5.29
N MET A 102 17.79 21.16 -4.04
CA MET A 102 16.92 20.05 -3.62
C MET A 102 15.43 20.42 -3.72
N ASP A 103 15.02 20.89 -4.88
CA ASP A 103 13.67 21.41 -5.13
C ASP A 103 13.11 21.00 -6.51
N SER A 104 13.72 20.00 -7.16
CA SER A 104 13.22 19.46 -8.44
C SER A 104 12.55 18.11 -8.26
N TRP A 105 13.28 17.12 -7.74
CA TRP A 105 12.83 15.73 -7.65
C TRP A 105 13.16 15.10 -6.30
N SER A 106 12.21 14.33 -5.78
CA SER A 106 12.39 13.46 -4.61
C SER A 106 12.16 12.02 -5.05
N LEU A 107 13.18 11.17 -4.94
CA LEU A 107 13.14 9.74 -5.26
C LEU A 107 12.80 8.93 -4.01
N ALA A 108 11.85 8.00 -4.15
CA ALA A 108 11.45 7.14 -3.05
C ALA A 108 12.58 6.21 -2.61
N LEU A 109 12.71 6.05 -1.29
CA LEU A 109 13.67 5.14 -0.68
C LEU A 109 13.06 4.42 0.52
N GLU A 110 13.44 3.16 0.67
CA GLU A 110 13.18 2.35 1.85
C GLU A 110 14.33 2.49 2.84
N ALA A 111 14.05 3.04 4.02
CA ALA A 111 15.05 3.22 5.07
C ALA A 111 15.20 1.94 5.94
N GLY A 112 16.40 1.74 6.49
CA GLY A 112 16.69 0.65 7.43
C GLY A 112 17.34 -0.58 6.78
N HIS A 113 17.78 -0.49 5.53
CA HIS A 113 18.34 -1.63 4.82
C HIS A 113 19.73 -2.03 5.36
N GLY A 114 19.87 -3.31 5.71
CA GLY A 114 21.07 -3.83 6.40
C GLY A 114 22.31 -3.94 5.51
N GLN A 115 22.14 -4.08 4.19
CA GLN A 115 23.20 -4.12 3.19
C GLN A 115 22.63 -3.60 1.86
N PRO A 116 22.50 -2.27 1.70
CA PRO A 116 21.88 -1.72 0.51
C PRO A 116 22.73 -1.94 -0.73
N ASN A 117 22.05 -2.18 -1.85
CA ASN A 117 22.59 -2.18 -3.21
C ASN A 117 22.34 -0.81 -3.88
N SER A 118 22.26 0.23 -3.07
CA SER A 118 22.01 1.61 -3.48
C SER A 118 23.07 2.53 -2.89
N GLU A 119 23.40 3.59 -3.64
CA GLU A 119 24.47 4.53 -3.30
C GLU A 119 24.06 5.95 -3.69
N VAL A 120 24.61 6.94 -2.98
CA VAL A 120 24.45 8.36 -3.29
C VAL A 120 25.82 8.99 -3.51
N SER A 121 25.89 9.95 -4.43
CA SER A 121 27.03 10.83 -4.66
C SER A 121 26.63 12.25 -4.26
N ASP A 122 27.60 13.05 -3.82
CA ASP A 122 27.45 14.49 -3.54
C ASP A 122 28.37 15.36 -4.42
N ASP A 123 29.07 14.74 -5.38
CA ASP A 123 30.09 15.32 -6.25
C ASP A 123 29.88 14.93 -7.72
N ALA A 124 28.62 14.87 -8.15
CA ALA A 124 28.21 14.61 -9.53
C ALA A 124 28.67 13.25 -10.09
N GLY A 125 28.90 12.28 -9.21
CA GLY A 125 29.24 10.90 -9.54
C GLY A 125 30.72 10.55 -9.42
N ASP A 126 31.57 11.46 -8.94
CA ASP A 126 33.00 11.21 -8.73
C ASP A 126 33.25 10.23 -7.56
N SER A 127 32.46 10.32 -6.49
CA SER A 127 32.50 9.41 -5.35
C SER A 127 31.11 8.96 -4.90
N TRP A 128 31.05 7.77 -4.30
CA TRP A 128 29.82 7.08 -3.95
C TRP A 128 29.88 6.55 -2.52
N ARG A 129 28.76 6.66 -1.81
CA ARG A 129 28.60 6.14 -0.45
C ARG A 129 27.24 5.47 -0.30
N ARG A 130 27.20 4.48 0.60
CA ARG A 130 25.99 3.69 0.93
C ARG A 130 25.56 3.87 2.38
N GLU A 131 26.35 4.62 3.14
CA GLU A 131 26.07 5.06 4.49
C GLU A 131 25.48 6.47 4.46
N ARG A 132 24.50 6.75 5.33
CA ARG A 132 23.94 8.09 5.56
C ARG A 132 23.20 8.69 4.36
N MET A 133 22.34 7.93 3.72
CA MET A 133 21.51 8.34 2.58
C MET A 133 20.24 9.12 3.03
N GLY A 134 19.42 9.55 2.07
CA GLY A 134 18.25 10.40 2.25
C GLY A 134 18.61 11.86 2.47
N TYR A 135 17.64 12.76 2.33
CA TYR A 135 17.92 14.21 2.34
C TYR A 135 18.61 14.72 3.63
N LEU A 136 18.37 14.07 4.78
CA LEU A 136 19.02 14.38 6.06
C LEU A 136 20.27 13.54 6.36
N ASN A 137 20.67 12.68 5.44
CA ASN A 137 21.86 11.83 5.57
C ASN A 137 21.86 10.97 6.84
N CYS A 138 20.73 10.36 7.17
CA CYS A 138 20.54 9.69 8.47
C CYS A 138 20.23 8.19 8.37
N VAL A 139 20.05 7.66 7.16
CA VAL A 139 19.62 6.26 6.97
C VAL A 139 20.61 5.45 6.13
N ARG A 140 20.53 4.14 6.24
CA ARG A 140 20.97 3.22 5.18
C ARG A 140 19.72 2.80 4.46
N ALA A 141 19.72 2.87 3.13
CA ALA A 141 18.47 2.79 2.39
C ALA A 141 18.65 2.18 1.02
N GLU A 142 17.53 1.76 0.45
CA GLU A 142 17.43 1.16 -0.86
C GLU A 142 16.45 1.96 -1.71
N TYR A 143 16.86 2.40 -2.91
CA TYR A 143 15.97 3.17 -3.79
C TYR A 143 14.89 2.28 -4.41
N VAL A 144 13.67 2.83 -4.52
CA VAL A 144 12.53 2.14 -5.14
C VAL A 144 12.62 2.28 -6.66
N VAL A 145 13.47 1.43 -7.23
CA VAL A 145 13.73 1.27 -8.65
C VAL A 145 13.63 -0.22 -8.96
N ARG A 146 12.76 -0.57 -9.91
CA ARG A 146 12.44 -1.96 -10.26
C ARG A 146 12.53 -2.17 -11.76
N VAL A 147 12.87 -3.39 -12.17
CA VAL A 147 12.99 -3.74 -13.60
C VAL A 147 12.16 -4.97 -13.87
N ARG A 148 11.25 -4.90 -14.84
CA ARG A 148 10.52 -6.06 -15.34
C ARG A 148 11.11 -6.51 -16.66
N LEU A 149 11.52 -7.78 -16.72
CA LEU A 149 11.98 -8.43 -17.94
C LEU A 149 10.87 -9.29 -18.52
N ALA A 150 10.80 -9.37 -19.86
CA ALA A 150 9.87 -10.25 -20.55
C ALA A 150 10.18 -11.73 -20.29
N GLU A 151 11.41 -12.08 -19.92
CA GLU A 151 11.81 -13.43 -19.56
C GLU A 151 11.62 -13.70 -18.06
N GLY A 152 11.22 -14.95 -17.76
CA GLY A 152 11.02 -15.43 -16.41
C GLY A 152 9.58 -15.36 -15.94
N GLU A 153 9.38 -15.72 -14.67
CA GLU A 153 8.10 -15.77 -14.00
C GLU A 153 8.25 -15.10 -12.62
N ASP A 154 7.25 -14.30 -12.26
CA ASP A 154 7.09 -13.81 -10.90
C ASP A 154 6.91 -14.98 -9.91
N PRO A 155 7.27 -14.80 -8.63
CA PRO A 155 6.96 -15.80 -7.61
C PRO A 155 5.46 -16.02 -7.52
N ALA A 156 5.06 -17.23 -7.10
CA ALA A 156 3.67 -17.51 -6.76
C ALA A 156 3.19 -16.54 -5.66
N ALA A 157 1.91 -16.14 -5.73
CA ALA A 157 1.30 -15.30 -4.71
C ALA A 157 1.50 -15.92 -3.32
N PRO A 158 2.05 -15.16 -2.35
CA PRO A 158 2.25 -15.67 -1.00
C PRO A 158 0.91 -16.01 -0.33
N PRO A 159 0.85 -17.01 0.55
CA PRO A 159 -0.34 -17.26 1.35
C PRO A 159 -0.60 -16.10 2.32
N VAL A 160 -1.85 -15.97 2.77
CA VAL A 160 -2.19 -15.02 3.82
C VAL A 160 -1.59 -15.50 5.15
N VAL A 161 -0.97 -14.58 5.89
CA VAL A 161 -0.38 -14.82 7.21
C VAL A 161 -1.27 -14.22 8.29
N TRP A 162 -1.65 -15.02 9.27
CA TRP A 162 -2.60 -14.66 10.32
C TRP A 162 -1.91 -14.26 11.63
N GLU A 163 -2.64 -13.55 12.49
CA GLU A 163 -2.21 -13.28 13.87
C GLU A 163 -1.97 -14.58 14.63
N ASP A 164 -0.98 -14.56 15.52
CA ASP A 164 -0.83 -15.58 16.56
C ASP A 164 -1.91 -15.40 17.65
N PRO A 165 -2.91 -16.31 17.75
CA PRO A 165 -4.03 -16.15 18.68
C PRO A 165 -3.62 -16.27 20.14
N ASP A 166 -2.48 -16.93 20.42
CA ASP A 166 -1.93 -17.11 21.77
C ASP A 166 -1.11 -15.91 22.23
N SER A 167 -0.92 -14.92 21.35
CA SER A 167 -0.23 -13.69 21.69
C SER A 167 -0.96 -12.92 22.79
N PRO A 168 -0.25 -12.47 23.85
CA PRO A 168 -0.81 -11.58 24.86
C PRO A 168 -1.41 -10.30 24.27
N ARG A 169 -0.93 -9.84 23.11
CA ARG A 169 -1.47 -8.67 22.41
C ARG A 169 -2.87 -8.95 21.85
N MET A 170 -3.09 -10.14 21.31
CA MET A 170 -4.41 -10.54 20.81
C MET A 170 -5.42 -10.68 21.96
N ALA A 171 -4.99 -11.24 23.10
CA ALA A 171 -5.83 -11.29 24.30
C ALA A 171 -6.19 -9.89 24.82
N SER A 172 -5.24 -8.95 24.80
CA SER A 172 -5.45 -7.55 25.17
C SER A 172 -6.46 -6.87 24.24
N LEU A 173 -6.27 -6.96 22.92
CA LEU A 173 -7.20 -6.40 21.94
C LEU A 173 -8.60 -7.00 22.08
N ARG A 174 -8.71 -8.33 22.24
CA ARG A 174 -9.99 -9.03 22.45
C ARG A 174 -10.77 -8.46 23.65
N ALA A 175 -10.09 -8.03 24.71
CA ALA A 175 -10.74 -7.43 25.87
C ALA A 175 -11.36 -6.04 25.57
N LEU A 176 -10.82 -5.31 24.59
CA LEU A 176 -11.31 -4.01 24.14
C LEU A 176 -12.48 -4.11 23.16
N VAL A 177 -12.56 -5.21 22.40
CA VAL A 177 -13.60 -5.44 21.41
C VAL A 177 -15.02 -5.38 22.03
N PRO A 178 -16.00 -4.72 21.38
CA PRO A 178 -17.38 -4.66 21.86
C PRO A 178 -17.95 -6.05 22.19
N ALA A 179 -18.74 -6.13 23.27
CA ALA A 179 -19.35 -7.40 23.69
C ALA A 179 -20.22 -8.03 22.59
N ALA A 180 -20.91 -7.21 21.78
CA ALA A 180 -21.73 -7.68 20.66
C ALA A 180 -20.92 -8.41 19.58
N ALA A 181 -19.66 -8.02 19.36
CA ALA A 181 -18.76 -8.71 18.42
C ALA A 181 -18.14 -9.99 18.99
N ARG A 182 -18.11 -10.13 20.32
CA ARG A 182 -17.59 -11.32 21.03
C ARG A 182 -18.64 -12.41 21.27
N GLN A 183 -19.92 -12.05 21.19
CA GLN A 183 -21.01 -13.01 21.39
C GLN A 183 -21.13 -13.95 20.20
N SER A 184 -21.55 -15.19 20.46
CA SER A 184 -21.95 -16.12 19.40
C SER A 184 -23.14 -15.55 18.64
N GLY A 185 -23.05 -15.49 17.32
CA GLY A 185 -24.05 -14.90 16.45
C GLY A 185 -23.70 -15.14 14.98
N SER A 186 -24.37 -14.45 14.06
CA SER A 186 -23.95 -14.47 12.66
C SER A 186 -22.65 -13.67 12.50
N VAL A 187 -21.77 -14.11 11.58
CA VAL A 187 -20.55 -13.36 11.24
C VAL A 187 -20.89 -11.93 10.80
N ARG A 188 -22.01 -11.75 10.09
CA ARG A 188 -22.54 -10.45 9.70
C ARG A 188 -22.78 -9.53 10.90
N ASP A 189 -23.40 -10.02 11.96
CA ASP A 189 -23.71 -9.22 13.15
C ASP A 189 -22.43 -8.86 13.93
N GLN A 190 -21.51 -9.82 14.06
CA GLN A 190 -20.22 -9.60 14.72
C GLN A 190 -19.41 -8.55 13.97
N VAL A 191 -19.30 -8.67 12.65
CA VAL A 191 -18.57 -7.72 11.80
C VAL A 191 -19.26 -6.36 11.77
N ARG A 192 -20.60 -6.29 11.73
CA ARG A 192 -21.32 -5.02 11.85
C ARG A 192 -20.99 -4.34 13.18
N ALA A 193 -20.98 -5.07 14.29
CA ALA A 193 -20.64 -4.51 15.59
C ALA A 193 -19.20 -3.96 15.63
N LEU A 194 -18.23 -4.66 15.01
CA LEU A 194 -16.86 -4.18 14.88
C LEU A 194 -16.76 -2.92 14.00
N SER A 195 -17.34 -2.97 12.81
CA SER A 195 -17.33 -1.88 11.83
C SER A 195 -17.96 -0.60 12.40
N SER A 196 -19.15 -0.70 13.00
CA SER A 196 -19.81 0.45 13.60
C SER A 196 -19.05 1.04 14.77
N TRP A 197 -18.42 0.19 15.60
CA TRP A 197 -17.59 0.65 16.69
C TRP A 197 -16.36 1.41 16.19
N LEU A 198 -15.63 0.88 15.22
CA LEU A 198 -14.44 1.53 14.68
C LEU A 198 -14.79 2.84 13.95
N ALA A 199 -15.80 2.81 13.08
CA ALA A 199 -16.27 4.00 12.38
C ALA A 199 -16.71 5.12 13.34
N SER A 200 -17.23 4.80 14.53
CA SER A 200 -17.59 5.82 15.53
C SER A 200 -16.47 6.15 16.53
N SER A 201 -15.30 5.51 16.43
CA SER A 201 -14.23 5.66 17.42
C SER A 201 -13.33 6.87 17.19
N TRP A 202 -13.06 7.28 15.95
CA TRP A 202 -12.22 8.45 15.66
C TRP A 202 -12.59 9.16 14.36
N GLU A 203 -12.18 10.42 14.23
CA GLU A 203 -12.28 11.19 12.98
C GLU A 203 -11.23 10.72 11.96
N HIS A 204 -11.64 10.52 10.70
CA HIS A 204 -10.70 10.28 9.60
C HIS A 204 -9.76 11.48 9.39
N THR A 205 -8.45 11.22 9.49
CA THR A 205 -7.40 12.22 9.26
C THR A 205 -6.44 11.75 8.18
N GLY A 206 -6.43 12.44 7.03
CA GLY A 206 -5.51 12.21 5.91
C GLY A 206 -4.29 13.15 5.90
N SER A 207 -3.42 12.96 4.90
CA SER A 207 -2.15 13.69 4.71
C SER A 207 -2.30 15.20 4.47
N GLY A 208 -3.50 15.68 4.07
CA GLY A 208 -3.79 17.11 3.98
C GLY A 208 -3.94 17.83 5.33
N ARG A 209 -4.05 17.07 6.45
CA ARG A 209 -4.30 17.63 7.80
C ARG A 209 -3.27 17.20 8.84
N ALA A 210 -2.44 16.22 8.53
CA ALA A 210 -1.41 15.69 9.41
C ALA A 210 -0.23 15.20 8.57
N GLU A 211 0.96 15.14 9.18
CA GLU A 211 2.21 14.78 8.50
C GLU A 211 2.72 13.37 8.84
N GLN A 212 2.24 12.80 9.95
CA GLN A 212 2.81 11.57 10.52
C GLN A 212 1.78 10.47 10.58
N TYR A 213 2.10 9.32 9.98
CA TYR A 213 1.25 8.13 10.02
C TYR A 213 1.17 7.53 11.42
N ALA A 214 -0.02 7.10 11.79
CA ALA A 214 -0.16 6.16 12.89
C ALA A 214 0.37 4.77 12.46
N PRO A 215 0.89 3.97 13.41
CA PRO A 215 1.21 2.57 13.12
C PRO A 215 -0.08 1.77 12.83
N TRP A 216 0.04 0.66 12.10
CA TRP A 216 -1.05 -0.30 11.86
C TRP A 216 -1.31 -1.20 13.07
N ASP A 217 -1.41 -0.57 14.24
CA ASP A 217 -1.51 -1.21 15.53
C ASP A 217 -2.84 -0.84 16.17
N ALA A 218 -3.78 -1.79 16.24
CA ALA A 218 -5.17 -1.51 16.58
C ALA A 218 -5.33 -0.80 17.94
N GLU A 219 -4.61 -1.23 18.97
CA GLU A 219 -4.66 -0.58 20.29
C GLU A 219 -4.06 0.83 20.26
N THR A 220 -2.95 1.01 19.53
CA THR A 220 -2.36 2.33 19.35
C THR A 220 -3.32 3.27 18.62
N LEU A 221 -4.01 2.79 17.59
CA LEU A 221 -5.01 3.55 16.85
C LEU A 221 -6.18 3.99 17.73
N LEU A 222 -6.73 3.07 18.52
CA LEU A 222 -7.80 3.33 19.49
C LEU A 222 -7.38 4.32 20.59
N SER A 223 -6.08 4.47 20.84
CA SER A 223 -5.54 5.45 21.78
C SER A 223 -5.22 6.80 21.13
N TRP A 224 -4.53 6.81 20.00
CA TRP A 224 -3.97 8.01 19.37
C TRP A 224 -5.01 8.77 18.55
N ALA A 225 -5.78 8.06 17.73
CA ALA A 225 -6.67 8.68 16.76
C ALA A 225 -7.83 9.46 17.41
N PRO A 226 -8.51 8.96 18.46
CA PRO A 226 -9.57 9.74 19.11
C PRO A 226 -9.04 10.99 19.81
N ARG A 227 -7.81 10.92 20.36
CA ARG A 227 -7.15 12.07 21.01
C ARG A 227 -6.53 13.05 20.02
N GLN A 228 -6.42 12.68 18.74
CA GLN A 228 -5.72 13.44 17.70
C GLN A 228 -4.28 13.79 18.13
N GLU A 229 -3.64 12.90 18.88
CA GLU A 229 -2.32 13.11 19.49
C GLU A 229 -1.53 11.79 19.49
N GLY A 230 -0.50 11.74 18.64
CA GLY A 230 0.38 10.60 18.45
C GLY A 230 1.84 10.91 18.79
N HIS A 231 2.76 10.41 17.96
CA HIS A 231 4.19 10.57 18.18
C HIS A 231 4.58 12.05 18.32
N ASN A 232 5.36 12.37 19.36
CA ASN A 232 5.79 13.73 19.68
C ASN A 232 4.64 14.76 19.80
N GLY A 233 3.46 14.31 20.25
CA GLY A 233 2.27 15.18 20.43
C GLY A 233 1.64 15.67 19.12
N LYS A 234 2.11 15.18 17.96
CA LYS A 234 1.57 15.58 16.66
C LYS A 234 0.27 14.85 16.35
N ARG A 235 -0.61 15.49 15.59
CA ARG A 235 -1.80 14.84 15.05
C ARG A 235 -1.37 13.67 14.15
N PRO A 236 -1.88 12.45 14.40
CA PRO A 236 -1.62 11.32 13.52
C PRO A 236 -2.51 11.37 12.27
N ILE A 237 -1.99 10.91 11.15
CA ILE A 237 -2.76 10.44 10.01
C ILE A 237 -3.36 9.10 10.42
N ALA A 238 -4.68 9.04 10.49
CA ALA A 238 -5.49 7.89 10.86
C ALA A 238 -6.67 7.82 9.87
N MET A 239 -6.35 7.35 8.67
CA MET A 239 -7.24 7.26 7.50
C MET A 239 -7.71 5.82 7.21
N CYS A 240 -8.44 5.62 6.11
CA CYS A 240 -9.04 4.34 5.69
C CYS A 240 -8.22 3.07 6.01
N VAL A 241 -6.93 3.05 5.68
CA VAL A 241 -6.03 1.91 5.95
C VAL A 241 -5.96 1.52 7.42
N HIS A 242 -6.03 2.49 8.32
CA HIS A 242 -5.96 2.26 9.76
C HIS A 242 -7.28 1.70 10.30
N TYR A 243 -8.43 2.08 9.74
CA TYR A 243 -9.71 1.45 10.08
C TYR A 243 -9.73 -0.01 9.63
N ALA A 244 -9.26 -0.29 8.41
CA ALA A 244 -9.15 -1.65 7.89
C ALA A 244 -8.19 -2.51 8.72
N ALA A 245 -7.00 -2.01 9.02
CA ALA A 245 -6.04 -2.70 9.88
C ALA A 245 -6.62 -2.99 11.27
N ALA A 246 -7.28 -2.01 11.90
CA ALA A 246 -7.94 -2.20 13.20
C ALA A 246 -9.08 -3.22 13.13
N LEU A 247 -9.90 -3.20 12.07
CA LEU A 247 -10.96 -4.18 11.85
C LEU A 247 -10.40 -5.59 11.69
N VAL A 248 -9.34 -5.75 10.89
CA VAL A 248 -8.71 -7.06 10.64
C VAL A 248 -8.12 -7.65 11.91
N SER A 249 -7.37 -6.88 12.71
CA SER A 249 -6.87 -7.37 14.00
C SER A 249 -8.00 -7.63 14.99
N ALA A 250 -9.05 -6.80 15.03
CA ALA A 250 -10.18 -6.99 15.94
C ALA A 250 -11.05 -8.21 15.56
N ALA A 251 -11.24 -8.47 14.26
CA ALA A 251 -11.94 -9.64 13.75
C ALA A 251 -11.18 -10.93 14.10
N GLN A 252 -9.86 -10.96 13.86
CA GLN A 252 -9.03 -12.11 14.25
C GLN A 252 -9.01 -12.31 15.77
N ALA A 253 -9.03 -11.23 16.56
CA ALA A 253 -9.15 -11.31 18.02
C ALA A 253 -10.47 -11.96 18.49
N VAL A 254 -11.51 -12.05 17.66
CA VAL A 254 -12.76 -12.77 17.98
C VAL A 254 -12.95 -14.04 17.14
N GLY A 255 -11.89 -14.55 16.52
CA GLY A 255 -11.92 -15.83 15.80
C GLY A 255 -12.48 -15.72 14.38
N LEU A 256 -12.50 -14.53 13.77
CA LEU A 256 -12.92 -14.33 12.39
C LEU A 256 -11.72 -14.14 11.47
N ALA A 257 -11.62 -14.94 10.42
CA ALA A 257 -10.61 -14.75 9.39
C ALA A 257 -10.90 -13.46 8.61
N ALA A 258 -9.97 -12.52 8.67
CA ALA A 258 -10.07 -11.22 8.03
C ALA A 258 -8.72 -10.79 7.46
N ARG A 259 -8.75 -10.08 6.33
CA ARG A 259 -7.54 -9.57 5.68
C ARG A 259 -7.76 -8.17 5.12
N CYS A 260 -6.66 -7.43 5.04
CA CYS A 260 -6.62 -6.08 4.51
C CYS A 260 -6.70 -6.12 2.97
N ALA A 261 -7.56 -5.30 2.38
CA ALA A 261 -7.69 -5.18 0.93
C ALA A 261 -7.55 -3.72 0.49
N VAL A 262 -6.80 -3.51 -0.60
CA VAL A 262 -6.63 -2.21 -1.25
C VAL A 262 -7.44 -2.23 -2.52
N VAL A 263 -8.16 -1.14 -2.76
CA VAL A 263 -8.92 -0.95 -3.99
C VAL A 263 -8.52 0.37 -4.62
N THR A 264 -8.33 0.39 -5.94
CA THR A 264 -7.99 1.63 -6.65
C THR A 264 -8.59 1.65 -8.06
N GLU A 265 -8.79 2.84 -8.61
CA GLU A 265 -9.22 3.04 -9.99
C GLU A 265 -8.08 2.84 -10.99
N ALA A 266 -6.83 3.05 -10.56
CA ALA A 266 -5.62 2.94 -11.37
C ALA A 266 -4.37 2.86 -10.48
N PRO A 267 -3.22 2.36 -10.96
CA PRO A 267 -1.99 2.29 -10.16
C PRO A 267 -1.52 3.67 -9.74
N ASN A 268 -1.61 4.67 -10.64
CA ASN A 268 -1.31 6.07 -10.36
C ASN A 268 -2.54 6.93 -10.00
N GLY A 269 -3.62 6.28 -9.60
CA GLY A 269 -4.89 6.91 -9.27
C GLY A 269 -4.86 7.72 -7.97
N THR A 270 -5.83 8.61 -7.82
CA THR A 270 -6.10 9.33 -6.57
C THR A 270 -7.35 8.81 -5.85
N GLN A 271 -8.12 7.92 -6.50
CA GLN A 271 -9.35 7.34 -5.98
C GLN A 271 -9.11 5.96 -5.37
N GLY A 272 -7.98 5.80 -4.69
CA GLY A 272 -7.67 4.63 -3.88
C GLY A 272 -8.46 4.61 -2.57
N HIS A 273 -8.75 3.41 -2.08
CA HIS A 273 -9.35 3.17 -0.77
C HIS A 273 -8.80 1.89 -0.15
N PHE A 274 -9.00 1.75 1.15
CA PHE A 274 -8.53 0.60 1.91
C PHE A 274 -9.68 0.06 2.76
N VAL A 275 -9.99 -1.21 2.56
CA VAL A 275 -11.14 -1.93 3.13
C VAL A 275 -10.66 -3.24 3.73
N ALA A 276 -11.58 -4.02 4.30
CA ALA A 276 -11.29 -5.38 4.74
C ALA A 276 -12.15 -6.39 3.98
N GLU A 277 -11.63 -7.60 3.86
CA GLU A 277 -12.40 -8.78 3.50
C GLU A 277 -12.50 -9.69 4.73
N VAL A 278 -13.68 -10.23 4.99
CA VAL A 278 -13.93 -11.19 6.09
C VAL A 278 -14.54 -12.46 5.51
N TRP A 279 -14.08 -13.62 5.98
CA TRP A 279 -14.61 -14.90 5.55
C TRP A 279 -15.92 -15.22 6.29
N ASN A 280 -16.99 -15.50 5.54
CA ASN A 280 -18.21 -16.06 6.11
C ASN A 280 -18.26 -17.58 5.86
N PRO A 281 -18.05 -18.44 6.90
CA PRO A 281 -18.09 -19.88 6.74
C PRO A 281 -19.50 -20.40 6.41
N GLN A 282 -20.57 -19.64 6.69
CA GLN A 282 -21.94 -20.05 6.36
C GLN A 282 -22.21 -19.98 4.86
N ASP A 283 -21.66 -18.96 4.20
CA ASP A 283 -21.81 -18.74 2.76
C ASP A 283 -20.65 -19.34 1.95
N GLY A 284 -19.55 -19.70 2.63
CA GLY A 284 -18.34 -20.24 2.00
C GLY A 284 -17.63 -19.21 1.12
N GLY A 285 -17.62 -17.94 1.53
CA GLY A 285 -17.06 -16.86 0.72
C GLY A 285 -16.54 -15.68 1.54
N TRP A 286 -15.65 -14.91 0.91
CA TRP A 286 -15.19 -13.61 1.41
C TRP A 286 -16.24 -12.53 1.10
N PHE A 287 -16.42 -11.59 2.02
CA PHE A 287 -17.22 -10.40 1.79
C PHE A 287 -16.50 -9.12 2.22
N VAL A 288 -16.85 -8.01 1.57
CA VAL A 288 -16.19 -6.71 1.79
C VAL A 288 -16.85 -5.91 2.89
N VAL A 289 -16.02 -5.25 3.70
CA VAL A 289 -16.40 -4.35 4.77
C VAL A 289 -15.58 -3.07 4.63
N ASP A 290 -16.24 -1.91 4.64
CA ASP A 290 -15.57 -0.63 4.82
C ASP A 290 -15.77 -0.15 6.27
N PRO A 291 -14.80 -0.38 7.17
CA PRO A 291 -14.89 0.07 8.56
C PRO A 291 -14.68 1.57 8.74
N ASN A 292 -14.23 2.31 7.72
CA ASN A 292 -14.15 3.77 7.78
C ASN A 292 -15.52 4.38 7.57
N SER A 293 -16.29 3.88 6.59
CA SER A 293 -17.61 4.43 6.26
C SER A 293 -18.76 3.68 6.95
N ASP A 294 -18.46 2.59 7.66
CA ASP A 294 -19.39 1.60 8.21
C ASP A 294 -20.31 0.99 7.14
N ALA A 295 -19.73 0.61 6.01
CA ALA A 295 -20.46 0.05 4.87
C ALA A 295 -20.29 -1.47 4.78
N LEU A 296 -21.41 -2.17 4.62
CA LEU A 296 -21.45 -3.55 4.13
C LEU A 296 -22.13 -3.56 2.76
N PHE A 297 -21.64 -4.39 1.85
CA PHE A 297 -22.21 -4.53 0.52
C PHE A 297 -23.12 -5.75 0.48
N VAL A 298 -24.37 -5.56 0.06
CA VAL A 298 -25.43 -6.54 0.14
C VAL A 298 -26.25 -6.55 -1.15
N ARG A 299 -26.42 -7.74 -1.73
CA ARG A 299 -27.30 -7.97 -2.88
C ARG A 299 -28.22 -9.16 -2.57
N ASP A 300 -29.52 -8.99 -2.78
CA ASP A 300 -30.53 -10.02 -2.54
C ASP A 300 -30.46 -10.67 -1.14
N GLY A 301 -30.03 -9.89 -0.14
CA GLY A 301 -29.88 -10.32 1.25
C GLY A 301 -28.52 -10.95 1.59
N GLY A 302 -27.74 -11.37 0.59
CA GLY A 302 -26.39 -11.93 0.74
C GLY A 302 -25.30 -10.86 0.79
N LEU A 303 -24.22 -11.14 1.51
CA LEU A 303 -23.04 -10.27 1.57
C LEU A 303 -22.22 -10.42 0.29
N MET A 304 -21.78 -9.30 -0.29
CA MET A 304 -21.06 -9.31 -1.55
C MET A 304 -19.55 -9.49 -1.36
N SER A 305 -18.98 -10.37 -2.17
CA SER A 305 -17.54 -10.48 -2.43
C SER A 305 -17.01 -9.28 -3.21
N MET A 306 -15.68 -9.12 -3.23
CA MET A 306 -15.03 -8.08 -4.02
C MET A 306 -15.30 -8.27 -5.53
N THR A 307 -15.34 -9.52 -6.01
CA THR A 307 -15.68 -9.86 -7.40
C THR A 307 -17.08 -9.36 -7.76
N GLU A 308 -18.09 -9.61 -6.91
CA GLU A 308 -19.47 -9.16 -7.16
C GLU A 308 -19.62 -7.63 -7.11
N ILE A 309 -18.82 -6.95 -6.29
CA ILE A 309 -18.77 -5.47 -6.24
C ILE A 309 -18.14 -4.92 -7.52
N GLN A 310 -17.04 -5.53 -8.00
CA GLN A 310 -16.41 -5.16 -9.27
C GLN A 310 -17.34 -5.36 -10.47
N GLU A 311 -18.09 -6.46 -10.49
CA GLU A 311 -19.08 -6.74 -11.53
C GLU A 311 -20.27 -5.79 -11.49
N ALA A 312 -20.65 -5.32 -10.30
CA ALA A 312 -21.68 -4.29 -10.14
C ALA A 312 -21.30 -2.98 -10.85
N GLY A 313 -20.00 -2.66 -10.88
CA GLY A 313 -19.46 -1.51 -11.61
C GLY A 313 -19.89 -0.17 -11.01
N ILE A 314 -20.48 0.70 -11.84
CA ILE A 314 -20.91 2.03 -11.40
C ILE A 314 -22.25 1.92 -10.67
N GLY A 315 -22.41 2.69 -9.60
CA GLY A 315 -23.68 2.80 -8.87
C GLY A 315 -23.88 1.72 -7.81
N ILE A 316 -22.80 1.19 -7.24
CA ILE A 316 -22.87 0.20 -6.15
C ILE A 316 -23.52 0.74 -4.88
N GLY A 317 -23.78 2.05 -4.79
CA GLY A 317 -24.46 2.71 -3.68
C GLY A 317 -25.80 2.07 -3.30
N ASP A 318 -26.55 1.54 -4.27
CA ASP A 318 -27.82 0.83 -4.04
C ASP A 318 -27.63 -0.50 -3.28
N PHE A 319 -26.42 -1.06 -3.32
CA PHE A 319 -26.05 -2.27 -2.59
C PHE A 319 -25.39 -1.98 -1.24
N ILE A 320 -25.21 -0.70 -0.86
CA ILE A 320 -24.58 -0.38 0.42
C ILE A 320 -25.61 -0.38 1.55
N GLN A 321 -25.40 -1.27 2.50
CA GLN A 321 -26.03 -1.19 3.81
C GLN A 321 -25.12 -0.43 4.77
N TRP A 322 -25.54 0.79 5.14
CA TRP A 322 -24.89 1.61 6.15
C TRP A 322 -25.20 1.14 7.56
N GLY A 323 -24.21 1.19 8.44
CA GLY A 323 -24.39 0.95 9.88
C GLY A 323 -24.45 2.26 10.67
N PRO A 324 -24.72 2.17 11.99
CA PRO A 324 -24.83 3.36 12.85
C PRO A 324 -23.54 4.20 12.95
N GLY A 325 -22.36 3.61 12.71
CA GLY A 325 -21.09 4.33 12.69
C GLY A 325 -21.00 5.36 11.56
N THR A 326 -21.76 5.16 10.47
CA THR A 326 -21.83 6.10 9.34
C THR A 326 -22.34 7.48 9.78
N GLU A 327 -23.21 7.56 10.78
CA GLU A 327 -23.75 8.83 11.28
C GLU A 327 -22.65 9.74 11.81
N PHE A 328 -21.71 9.17 12.58
CA PHE A 328 -20.56 9.90 13.10
C PHE A 328 -19.63 10.36 11.96
N GLN A 329 -19.31 9.46 11.02
CA GLN A 329 -18.37 9.75 9.94
C GLN A 329 -18.90 10.80 8.95
N ARG A 330 -20.21 10.80 8.68
CA ARG A 330 -20.84 11.81 7.83
C ARG A 330 -20.94 13.19 8.47
N THR A 331 -20.51 13.37 9.72
CA THR A 331 -20.29 14.71 10.28
C THR A 331 -19.08 15.42 9.66
N PHE A 332 -18.18 14.68 9.00
CA PHE A 332 -16.99 15.22 8.34
C PHE A 332 -17.22 15.41 6.83
N PRO A 333 -17.15 16.66 6.31
CA PRO A 333 -17.50 16.94 4.91
C PRO A 333 -16.71 16.14 3.87
N HIS A 334 -15.41 15.91 4.11
CA HIS A 334 -14.56 15.14 3.21
C HIS A 334 -14.96 13.66 3.11
N ILE A 335 -15.58 13.10 4.16
CA ILE A 335 -16.10 11.73 4.14
C ILE A 335 -17.42 11.67 3.38
N VAL A 336 -18.28 12.69 3.50
CA VAL A 336 -19.49 12.80 2.68
C VAL A 336 -19.12 12.86 1.20
N GLU A 337 -18.18 13.73 0.83
CA GLU A 337 -17.68 13.85 -0.54
C GLU A 337 -17.10 12.52 -1.05
N PHE A 338 -16.25 11.86 -0.26
CA PHE A 338 -15.70 10.55 -0.60
C PHE A 338 -16.81 9.50 -0.81
N CYS A 339 -17.80 9.44 0.08
CA CYS A 339 -18.91 8.50 -0.04
C CYS A 339 -19.69 8.74 -1.33
N ASP A 340 -20.01 9.99 -1.64
CA ASP A 340 -20.90 10.35 -2.75
C ASP A 340 -20.20 10.24 -4.12
N THR A 341 -18.90 10.55 -4.18
CA THR A 341 -18.15 10.65 -5.45
C THR A 341 -17.29 9.44 -5.76
N ASN A 342 -16.91 8.66 -4.75
CA ASN A 342 -16.01 7.52 -4.91
C ASN A 342 -16.70 6.21 -4.51
N LEU A 343 -17.03 6.05 -3.21
CA LEU A 343 -17.52 4.78 -2.66
C LEU A 343 -18.85 4.33 -3.29
N THR A 344 -19.88 5.17 -3.28
CA THR A 344 -21.20 4.83 -3.85
C THR A 344 -21.19 4.70 -5.37
N GLN A 345 -20.27 5.39 -6.03
CA GLN A 345 -20.09 5.29 -7.47
C GLN A 345 -19.28 4.06 -7.89
N GLY A 346 -18.64 3.37 -6.94
CA GLY A 346 -17.82 2.20 -7.21
C GLY A 346 -16.48 2.50 -7.87
N VAL A 347 -16.03 3.76 -7.85
CA VAL A 347 -14.84 4.22 -8.61
C VAL A 347 -13.59 3.51 -8.13
N CYS A 348 -13.39 3.41 -6.82
CA CYS A 348 -12.22 2.77 -6.23
C CYS A 348 -12.16 1.27 -6.44
N PHE A 349 -13.26 0.57 -6.78
CA PHE A 349 -13.29 -0.88 -6.80
C PHE A 349 -12.70 -1.53 -8.06
N ARG A 350 -12.28 -0.74 -9.06
CA ARG A 350 -11.85 -1.27 -10.37
C ARG A 350 -10.71 -2.29 -10.31
N HIS A 351 -9.77 -2.09 -9.40
CA HIS A 351 -8.65 -2.98 -9.13
C HIS A 351 -8.65 -3.37 -7.66
N ARG A 352 -8.28 -4.61 -7.34
CA ARG A 352 -8.14 -5.07 -5.95
C ARG A 352 -6.74 -5.64 -5.72
N SER A 353 -6.22 -5.42 -4.53
CA SER A 353 -5.15 -6.24 -3.98
C SER A 353 -5.44 -6.63 -2.54
N VAL A 354 -4.82 -7.71 -2.09
CA VAL A 354 -4.83 -8.14 -0.70
C VAL A 354 -3.44 -7.93 -0.14
N TRP A 355 -3.40 -7.34 1.05
CA TRP A 355 -2.18 -7.31 1.84
C TRP A 355 -2.01 -8.67 2.51
N HIS A 356 -1.09 -9.50 2.02
CA HIS A 356 -1.01 -10.91 2.44
C HIS A 356 -0.66 -11.11 3.93
N ARG A 357 -0.22 -10.08 4.66
CA ARG A 357 0.04 -10.17 6.11
C ARG A 357 -1.08 -9.55 6.93
N ALA A 358 -1.89 -10.38 7.56
CA ALA A 358 -2.90 -9.95 8.52
C ALA A 358 -2.38 -9.97 9.98
N ASP A 359 -1.09 -10.24 10.22
CA ASP A 359 -0.46 -10.38 11.54
C ASP A 359 0.15 -9.07 12.09
N LEU A 360 -0.61 -7.99 11.94
CA LEU A 360 -0.16 -6.61 12.16
C LEU A 360 0.14 -6.30 13.63
N LEU A 361 -0.56 -6.95 14.55
CA LEU A 361 -0.40 -6.78 15.98
C LEU A 361 0.73 -7.66 16.53
N THR A 362 0.85 -8.90 16.06
CA THR A 362 1.90 -9.81 16.54
C THR A 362 3.27 -9.51 15.92
N ARG A 363 3.30 -8.91 14.72
CA ARG A 363 4.53 -8.50 14.03
C ARG A 363 4.47 -7.06 13.50
N PRO A 364 4.36 -6.06 14.39
CA PRO A 364 4.17 -4.66 14.00
C PRO A 364 5.34 -4.08 13.18
N TRP A 365 6.56 -4.63 13.33
CA TRP A 365 7.72 -4.23 12.52
C TRP A 365 7.60 -4.64 11.04
N LEU A 366 6.60 -5.45 10.67
CA LEU A 366 6.33 -5.83 9.28
C LEU A 366 5.28 -4.95 8.60
N SER A 367 4.62 -4.05 9.34
CA SER A 367 3.69 -3.08 8.78
C SER A 367 4.42 -1.96 8.01
N PRO A 368 3.81 -1.41 6.95
CA PRO A 368 4.41 -0.32 6.18
C PRO A 368 4.30 1.02 6.92
N PRO A 369 5.34 1.88 6.91
CA PRO A 369 5.39 3.08 7.73
C PRO A 369 4.58 4.28 7.19
N GLY A 370 4.18 4.27 5.91
CA GLY A 370 3.61 5.43 5.23
C GLY A 370 2.50 5.10 4.23
N HIS A 371 1.82 3.97 4.37
CA HIS A 371 0.87 3.52 3.36
C HIS A 371 -0.23 4.55 3.05
N GLY A 372 -0.55 4.73 1.78
CA GLY A 372 -1.55 5.70 1.31
C GLY A 372 -1.06 7.15 1.24
N SER A 373 0.22 7.44 1.54
CA SER A 373 0.86 8.73 1.19
C SER A 373 1.55 8.71 -0.17
N LEU A 374 1.65 7.52 -0.75
CA LEU A 374 2.34 7.19 -1.97
C LEU A 374 1.43 6.33 -2.81
N THR A 375 1.81 6.21 -4.06
CA THR A 375 1.06 5.56 -5.14
C THR A 375 1.18 4.04 -5.11
N TYR A 376 1.04 3.47 -3.90
CA TYR A 376 1.28 2.08 -3.54
C TYR A 376 2.65 1.57 -3.99
N CYS A 377 3.46 1.05 -3.08
CA CYS A 377 4.78 0.56 -3.49
C CYS A 377 5.18 -0.71 -2.80
N GLU A 378 4.40 -1.16 -1.85
CA GLU A 378 4.73 -2.26 -1.01
C GLU A 378 4.63 -3.58 -1.77
N THR A 379 5.69 -4.38 -1.65
CA THR A 379 5.79 -5.71 -2.26
C THR A 379 4.88 -6.74 -1.58
N GLY A 380 4.31 -6.39 -0.43
CA GLY A 380 3.36 -7.22 0.31
C GLY A 380 1.94 -7.25 -0.27
N LEU A 381 1.66 -6.46 -1.30
CA LEU A 381 0.39 -6.45 -2.02
C LEU A 381 0.36 -7.56 -3.07
N VAL A 382 -0.72 -8.34 -3.05
CA VAL A 382 -1.05 -9.32 -4.10
C VAL A 382 -2.17 -8.75 -4.96
N TRP A 383 -1.86 -8.37 -6.19
CA TRP A 383 -2.83 -7.84 -7.16
C TRP A 383 -3.48 -8.96 -7.97
N GLU A 384 -4.56 -8.68 -8.69
CA GLU A 384 -5.14 -9.65 -9.60
C GLU A 384 -4.22 -9.86 -10.82
N GLU A 385 -4.09 -11.10 -11.31
CA GLU A 385 -3.29 -11.41 -12.52
C GLU A 385 -3.63 -10.50 -13.73
N ARG A 386 -4.91 -10.16 -13.89
CA ARG A 386 -5.36 -9.26 -14.97
C ARG A 386 -4.75 -7.86 -14.89
N ASP A 387 -4.27 -7.44 -13.72
CA ASP A 387 -3.77 -6.09 -13.48
C ASP A 387 -2.32 -5.93 -13.95
N LEU A 388 -1.58 -7.03 -14.10
CA LEU A 388 -0.24 -7.02 -14.69
C LEU A 388 -0.25 -6.32 -16.06
N ASP A 389 -1.21 -6.70 -16.92
CA ASP A 389 -1.39 -6.12 -18.26
C ASP A 389 -2.10 -4.75 -18.24
N ARG A 390 -2.51 -4.25 -17.06
CA ARG A 390 -3.19 -2.97 -16.86
C ARG A 390 -2.29 -1.92 -16.17
N GLY A 391 -0.98 -2.14 -16.25
CA GLY A 391 0.02 -1.17 -15.78
C GLY A 391 0.49 -1.40 -14.35
N PHE A 392 0.17 -2.53 -13.71
CA PHE A 392 0.67 -2.88 -12.37
C PHE A 392 2.02 -3.61 -12.39
N GLY A 393 2.77 -3.53 -13.50
CA GLY A 393 4.05 -4.23 -13.70
C GLY A 393 5.13 -3.92 -12.66
N MET A 394 4.99 -2.87 -11.85
CA MET A 394 5.90 -2.56 -10.74
C MET A 394 5.69 -3.44 -9.49
N PHE A 395 4.66 -4.29 -9.42
CA PHE A 395 4.42 -5.17 -8.28
C PHE A 395 4.90 -6.61 -8.54
N PRO A 396 5.37 -7.34 -7.51
CA PRO A 396 5.99 -8.65 -7.69
C PRO A 396 5.03 -9.83 -7.61
N SER A 397 3.80 -9.62 -7.12
CA SER A 397 2.91 -10.72 -6.73
C SER A 397 1.53 -10.51 -7.35
N PHE A 398 1.06 -11.53 -8.08
CA PHE A 398 -0.26 -11.55 -8.69
C PHE A 398 -0.96 -12.88 -8.38
N GLY A 399 -2.22 -12.80 -7.98
CA GLY A 399 -3.06 -13.95 -7.66
C GLY A 399 -4.11 -14.19 -8.73
N SER A 400 -4.40 -15.46 -9.01
CA SER A 400 -5.57 -15.88 -9.79
C SER A 400 -6.86 -15.56 -9.02
N PRO A 401 -8.03 -15.55 -9.68
CA PRO A 401 -9.32 -15.41 -8.98
C PRO A 401 -9.48 -16.40 -7.82
N ASP A 402 -9.04 -17.66 -8.01
CA ASP A 402 -9.09 -18.70 -6.98
C ASP A 402 -8.28 -18.31 -5.74
N TRP A 403 -7.11 -17.70 -5.88
CA TRP A 403 -6.31 -17.24 -4.72
C TRP A 403 -7.07 -16.22 -3.86
N PHE A 404 -7.87 -15.35 -4.49
CA PHE A 404 -8.68 -14.38 -3.75
C PHE A 404 -9.91 -15.03 -3.14
N ASP A 405 -10.57 -15.95 -3.82
CA ASP A 405 -11.89 -16.42 -3.42
C ASP A 405 -11.85 -17.73 -2.60
N GLU A 406 -10.68 -18.39 -2.50
CA GLU A 406 -10.47 -19.60 -1.71
C GLU A 406 -10.65 -19.39 -0.19
N PRO A 407 -11.09 -20.43 0.55
CA PRO A 407 -11.17 -20.40 2.00
C PRO A 407 -9.84 -20.07 2.67
N PRO A 408 -9.85 -19.45 3.87
CA PRO A 408 -8.63 -19.14 4.59
C PRO A 408 -7.88 -20.44 4.96
N VAL A 409 -6.67 -20.59 4.41
CA VAL A 409 -5.77 -21.71 4.70
C VAL A 409 -5.02 -21.42 6.01
N GLU A 410 -4.85 -22.43 6.86
CA GLU A 410 -4.10 -22.33 8.13
C GLU A 410 -4.59 -21.24 9.10
N PHE A 411 -5.84 -20.80 8.97
CA PHE A 411 -6.43 -19.90 9.97
C PHE A 411 -6.58 -20.64 11.31
N PRO A 412 -6.08 -20.09 12.42
CA PRO A 412 -6.22 -20.71 13.73
C PRO A 412 -7.69 -20.76 14.12
N ASN A 413 -8.29 -21.95 14.09
CA ASN A 413 -9.60 -22.18 14.68
C ASN A 413 -9.42 -22.35 16.19
N GLU A 414 -10.19 -21.61 16.99
CA GLU A 414 -10.24 -21.77 18.46
C GLU A 414 -10.62 -23.19 18.89
#